data_AF-A0A2V8KBS8-F1
#
_entry.id   AF-A0A2V8KBS8-F1
#
_cell.length_a   1.000
_cell.length_b   1.000
_cell.length_c   1.000
_cell.angle_alpha   90.00
_cell.angle_beta   90.00
_cell.angle_gamma   90.00
#
_symmetry.space_group_name_H-M   'P 1'
#
loop_
_entity.id
_entity.type
_entity.pdbx_description
1 polymer ?
#
loop_
_entity_poly.entity_id
_entity_poly.type
_entity_poly.pdbx_seq_one_letter_code
_entity_poly.pdbx_strand_id
1 'polypeptide(L)' 'MPHREQHVLQFRLEAFNALNHPSWGSPQRNILAGAPFSEAPANAARQGFGVISDTSIPMRQVQLALKYSF' A
#
# COMPACT_ATOMS: atom_id res chain seq x y z
N MET A 1 -28.30 26.45 37.00
CA MET A 1 -28.30 26.53 35.52
C MET A 1 -28.40 25.10 35.00
N PRO A 2 -29.45 24.67 34.27
CA PRO A 2 -29.51 23.29 33.84
C PRO A 2 -28.49 23.10 32.71
N HIS A 3 -27.53 22.20 32.93
CA HIS A 3 -26.59 21.79 31.89
C HIS A 3 -27.37 20.91 30.90
N ARG A 4 -27.34 21.24 29.61
CA ARG A 4 -27.85 20.37 28.54
C ARG A 4 -26.70 19.52 28.06
N GLU A 5 -26.69 18.23 28.41
CA GLU A 5 -25.86 17.23 27.72
C GLU A 5 -26.32 17.13 26.26
N GLN A 6 -25.36 17.12 25.32
CA GLN A 6 -25.63 16.99 23.90
C GLN A 6 -24.90 15.78 23.35
N HIS A 7 -25.67 14.76 23.01
CA HIS A 7 -25.17 13.54 22.40
C HIS A 7 -25.13 13.66 20.88
N VAL A 8 -23.99 13.37 20.28
CA VAL A 8 -23.78 13.42 18.82
C VAL A 8 -23.13 12.12 18.35
N LEU A 9 -23.71 11.52 17.31
CA LEU A 9 -23.16 10.38 16.60
C LEU A 9 -22.75 10.81 15.18
N GLN A 10 -21.53 10.46 14.77
CA GLN A 10 -20.99 10.78 13.46
C GLN A 10 -20.41 9.54 12.80
N PHE A 11 -20.79 9.30 11.55
CA PHE A 11 -20.20 8.26 10.71
C PHE A 11 -19.27 8.90 9.69
N ARG A 12 -18.16 8.23 9.39
CA ARG A 12 -17.26 8.61 8.29
C ARG A 12 -16.94 7.39 7.46
N LEU A 13 -17.16 7.52 6.15
CA LEU A 13 -16.77 6.54 5.16
C LEU A 13 -15.67 7.14 4.29
N GLU A 14 -14.52 6.48 4.23
CA GLU A 14 -13.38 6.89 3.42
C GLU A 14 -13.01 5.77 2.45
N ALA A 15 -12.80 6.13 1.19
CA ALA A 15 -12.32 5.21 0.16
C ALA A 15 -10.96 5.70 -0.34
N PHE A 16 -9.92 4.91 -0.12
CA PHE A 16 -8.57 5.16 -0.61
C PHE A 16 -8.31 4.30 -1.83
N ASN A 17 -7.68 4.88 -2.85
CA ASN A 17 -7.50 4.23 -4.15
C ASN A 17 -8.83 3.64 -4.67
N ALA A 18 -9.87 4.47 -4.72
CA ALA A 18 -11.24 4.03 -5.03
C ALA A 18 -11.35 3.28 -6.37
N LEU A 19 -10.55 3.69 -7.36
CA LEU A 19 -10.50 3.07 -8.69
C LEU A 19 -9.54 1.88 -8.77
N ASN A 20 -8.87 1.53 -7.67
CA ASN A 20 -7.90 0.45 -7.59
C ASN A 20 -6.76 0.55 -8.62
N HIS A 21 -6.28 1.77 -8.89
CA HIS A 21 -5.14 2.02 -9.76
C HIS A 21 -3.85 1.54 -9.06
N PRO A 22 -3.10 0.58 -9.63
CA PRO A 22 -1.83 0.16 -9.03
C PRO A 22 -0.80 1.28 -9.06
N SER A 23 -0.13 1.50 -7.93
CA SER A 23 1.09 2.30 -7.87
C SER A 23 2.24 1.34 -7.62
N TRP A 24 3.03 1.09 -8.67
CA TRP A 24 4.11 0.12 -8.64
C TRP A 24 5.26 0.57 -7.74
N GLY A 25 5.87 -0.39 -7.04
CA GLY A 25 7.08 -0.19 -6.24
C GLY A 25 8.30 0.12 -7.12
N SER A 26 9.44 0.29 -6.45
CA SER A 26 10.70 0.44 -7.18
C SER A 26 11.16 -0.92 -7.75
N PRO A 27 11.75 -0.95 -8.95
CA PRO A 27 12.38 -2.16 -9.45
C PRO A 27 13.56 -2.58 -8.55
N GLN A 28 13.78 -3.89 -8.44
CA GLN A 28 14.88 -4.48 -7.69
C GLN A 28 16.24 -4.00 -8.21
N ARG A 29 16.98 -3.29 -7.36
CA ARG A 29 18.24 -2.63 -7.73
C ARG A 29 19.48 -3.51 -7.56
N ASN A 30 19.38 -4.60 -6.80
CA ASN A 30 20.50 -5.52 -6.66
C ASN A 30 20.66 -6.35 -7.94
N ILE A 31 21.77 -6.15 -8.64
CA ILE A 31 22.11 -6.86 -9.89
C ILE A 31 22.19 -8.39 -9.70
N LEU A 32 22.47 -8.85 -8.48
CA LEU A 32 22.55 -10.27 -8.12
C LEU A 32 21.28 -10.79 -7.43
N ALA A 33 20.14 -10.08 -7.53
CA ALA A 33 18.87 -10.54 -6.99
C ALA A 33 18.26 -11.68 -7.81
N GLY A 34 17.68 -12.67 -7.12
CA GLY A 34 17.04 -13.82 -7.76
C GLY A 34 18.02 -14.86 -8.31
N ALA A 35 17.49 -15.79 -9.10
CA ALA A 35 18.27 -16.88 -9.69
C ALA A 35 19.18 -16.36 -10.82
N PRO A 36 20.42 -16.88 -10.95
CA PRO A 36 21.24 -16.61 -12.12
C PRO A 36 20.61 -17.21 -13.38
N PHE A 37 20.91 -16.62 -14.53
CA PHE A 37 20.68 -17.29 -15.81
C PHE A 37 21.70 -18.42 -15.98
N SER A 38 21.28 -19.54 -16.58
CA SER A 38 22.20 -20.65 -16.85
C SER A 38 23.37 -20.17 -17.70
N GLU A 39 24.58 -20.57 -17.35
CA GLU A 39 25.84 -20.24 -18.05
C GLU A 39 26.23 -18.74 -18.05
N ALA A 40 25.50 -17.87 -17.34
CA ALA A 40 25.85 -16.46 -17.25
C ALA A 40 27.06 -16.21 -16.31
N PRO A 41 27.91 -15.22 -16.61
CA PRO A 41 28.99 -14.78 -15.71
C PRO A 41 28.48 -14.39 -14.32
N ALA A 42 29.31 -14.58 -13.29
CA ALA A 42 28.93 -14.32 -11.89
C ALA A 42 28.53 -12.85 -11.61
N ASN A 43 29.02 -11.91 -12.42
CA ASN A 43 28.72 -10.49 -12.34
C ASN A 43 27.59 -10.03 -13.29
N ALA A 44 26.97 -10.94 -14.03
CA ALA A 44 25.84 -10.63 -14.88
C ALA A 44 24.58 -10.35 -14.04
N ALA A 45 23.66 -9.54 -14.59
CA ALA A 45 22.36 -9.32 -14.00
C ALA A 45 21.58 -10.63 -13.90
N ARG A 46 21.02 -10.88 -12.71
CA ARG A 46 20.20 -12.06 -12.43
C ARG A 46 18.73 -11.79 -12.69
N GLN A 47 17.92 -12.85 -12.71
CA GLN A 47 16.50 -12.80 -13.09
C GLN A 47 15.66 -11.84 -12.23
N GLY A 48 16.09 -11.54 -11.00
CA GLY A 48 15.40 -10.63 -10.12
C GLY A 48 15.77 -9.16 -10.35
N PHE A 49 16.85 -8.83 -11.07
CA PHE A 49 17.22 -7.43 -11.30
C PHE A 49 16.21 -6.73 -12.22
N GLY A 50 15.81 -5.51 -11.86
CA GLY A 50 14.83 -4.74 -12.63
C GLY A 50 13.37 -5.20 -12.45
N VAL A 51 13.12 -6.31 -11.76
CA VAL A 51 11.76 -6.81 -11.49
C VAL A 51 11.09 -5.97 -10.43
N ILE A 52 9.82 -5.60 -10.66
CA ILE A 52 8.94 -4.99 -9.66
C ILE A 52 8.02 -6.08 -9.14
N SER A 53 7.99 -6.29 -7.82
CA SER A 53 7.20 -7.35 -7.18
C SER A 53 6.21 -6.83 -6.13
N ASP A 54 6.14 -5.52 -5.96
CA ASP A 54 5.37 -4.85 -4.92
C ASP A 54 4.71 -3.56 -5.41
N THR A 55 3.81 -3.02 -4.59
CA THR A 55 3.17 -1.73 -4.79
C THR A 55 3.69 -0.73 -3.76
N SER A 56 3.94 0.50 -4.19
CA SER A 56 4.49 1.55 -3.32
C SER A 56 3.49 2.06 -2.27
N ILE A 57 2.20 1.86 -2.52
CA ILE A 57 1.10 2.13 -1.58
C ILE A 57 0.12 0.96 -1.61
N PRO A 58 -0.74 0.82 -0.58
CA PRO A 58 -1.79 -0.19 -0.62
C PRO A 58 -2.74 0.00 -1.80
N MET A 59 -3.33 -1.12 -2.23
CA MET A 59 -4.43 -1.14 -3.19
C MET A 59 -5.71 -0.56 -2.56
N ARG A 60 -6.85 -0.65 -3.24
CA ARG A 60 -8.14 -0.12 -2.75
C ARG A 60 -8.42 -0.50 -1.29
N GLN A 61 -8.67 0.51 -0.46
CA GLN A 61 -9.09 0.35 0.93
C GLN A 61 -10.37 1.14 1.17
N VAL A 62 -11.25 0.57 1.99
CA VAL A 62 -12.44 1.26 2.52
C VAL A 62 -12.31 1.27 4.03
N GLN A 63 -12.49 2.44 4.62
CA GLN A 63 -12.45 2.65 6.06
C GLN A 63 -13.78 3.21 6.52
N LEU A 64 -14.29 2.64 7.61
CA LEU A 64 -15.50 3.10 8.29
C LEU A 64 -15.10 3.50 9.71
N ALA A 65 -15.49 4.72 10.11
CA ALA A 65 -15.30 5.21 11.45
C ALA A 65 -16.63 5.70 12.06
N LEU A 66 -16.74 5.52 13.37
CA LEU A 66 -17.83 5.99 14.20
C LEU A 66 -17.25 6.88 15.30
N LYS A 67 -17.80 8.08 15.48
CA LYS A 67 -17.49 8.96 16.60
C LYS A 67 -18.75 9.25 17.38
N TYR A 68 -18.64 9.10 18.70
CA TYR A 68 -19.66 9.51 19.66
C TYR A 68 -19.10 10.66 20.51
N SER A 69 -19.93 11.66 20.82
CA SER A 69 -19.59 12.79 21.68
C SER A 69 -20.78 13.09 22.59
N PHE A 70 -20.50 13.40 23.85
CA PHE A 70 -21.47 13.64 24.92
C PHE A 70 -21.04 14.85 25.74
#